data_AF-A0A7V9C2J3-F1
#
_entry.id   AF-A0A7V9C2J3-F1
#
_cell.length_a   1.000
_cell.length_b   1.000
_cell.length_c   1.000
_cell.angle_alpha   90.00
_cell.angle_beta   90.00
_cell.angle_gamma   90.00
#
_symmetry.space_group_name_H-M   'P 1'
#
loop_
_entity.id
_entity.type
_entity.pdbx_description
1 polymer ?
#
loop_
_entity_poly.entity_id
_entity_poly.type
_entity_poly.pdbx_seq_one_letter_code
_entity_poly.pdbx_strand_id
1 'polypeptide(L)'
;MGRGEERHYLASPRFRRRLFKGGLLLAVVGAGALVSVLFWNTAEPVETPLSNRPAQVYVPQLPVTFAPAERRQVISIASRFVETAVKREHSERAYELVGPTMRNGTTKQHWIEGDIPVVPYPVDDARWKFDYSYVDEIGLQVLVFPTAASDLRPMVFNMSLKASGSGSERHWLVDSWVPRGGGGGRNTVRKSEGSPFDLSAGAAAQPYERTSSRLGSGWLIFPIVLLILGALLVPLGIVGLERRRSRRARRAYESSRI
;
A
#
# COMPACT_ATOMS: atom_id res chain seq x y z
N MET A 1 -12.81 -56.23 -51.66
CA MET A 1 -12.37 -56.17 -50.25
C MET A 1 -10.89 -55.87 -50.24
N GLY A 2 -10.31 -54.87 -49.59
CA GLY A 2 -10.74 -53.75 -48.75
C GLY A 2 -9.45 -52.98 -48.43
N ARG A 3 -9.51 -51.64 -48.51
CA ARG A 3 -8.38 -50.69 -48.50
C ARG A 3 -7.44 -50.86 -47.31
N GLY A 4 -6.13 -50.91 -47.57
CA GLY A 4 -5.07 -50.62 -46.61
C GLY A 4 -4.44 -49.26 -46.92
N GLU A 5 -5.07 -48.18 -46.49
CA GLU A 5 -4.45 -46.85 -46.47
C GLU A 5 -4.63 -46.25 -45.08
N GLU A 6 -3.77 -46.64 -44.15
CA GLU A 6 -3.52 -45.80 -42.98
C GLU A 6 -2.02 -45.80 -42.66
N ARG A 7 -1.52 -44.59 -42.39
CA ARG A 7 -0.25 -44.27 -41.67
C ARG A 7 1.00 -44.04 -42.52
N HIS A 8 1.01 -42.98 -43.34
CA HIS A 8 2.26 -42.33 -43.76
C HIS A 8 2.28 -40.80 -43.59
N TYR A 9 1.65 -40.27 -42.53
CA TYR A 9 1.76 -38.84 -42.15
C TYR A 9 2.85 -38.55 -41.11
N LEU A 10 3.52 -39.57 -40.56
CA LEU A 10 4.47 -39.42 -39.44
C LEU A 10 5.95 -39.27 -39.86
N ALA A 11 6.27 -39.35 -41.15
CA ALA A 11 7.66 -39.38 -41.63
C ALA A 11 8.19 -38.05 -42.21
N SER A 12 7.56 -36.91 -41.89
CA SER A 12 8.07 -35.60 -42.35
C SER A 12 9.06 -34.99 -41.34
N PRO A 13 10.30 -34.62 -41.74
CA PRO A 13 11.27 -33.95 -40.87
C PRO A 13 10.75 -32.64 -40.26
N ARG A 14 9.81 -31.99 -40.94
CA ARG A 14 9.16 -30.74 -40.50
C ARG A 14 8.12 -30.99 -39.41
N PHE A 15 7.42 -32.13 -39.45
CA PHE A 15 6.49 -32.55 -38.41
C PHE A 15 7.22 -32.96 -37.14
N ARG A 16 8.34 -33.69 -37.27
CA ARG A 16 9.22 -34.05 -36.14
C ARG A 16 9.78 -32.82 -35.43
N ARG A 17 10.24 -31.79 -36.17
CA ARG A 17 10.71 -30.52 -35.58
C ARG A 17 9.60 -29.75 -34.86
N ARG A 18 8.35 -29.81 -35.31
CA ARG A 18 7.21 -29.17 -34.64
C ARG A 18 6.80 -29.93 -33.38
N LEU A 19 6.81 -31.26 -33.41
CA LEU A 19 6.59 -32.12 -32.24
C LEU A 19 7.64 -31.90 -31.16
N PHE A 20 8.93 -31.87 -31.53
CA PHE A 20 10.00 -31.58 -30.56
C PHE A 20 9.87 -30.18 -29.94
N LYS A 21 9.51 -29.16 -30.74
CA LYS A 21 9.30 -27.79 -30.22
C LYS A 21 8.08 -27.70 -29.31
N GLY A 22 6.97 -28.36 -29.67
CA GLY A 22 5.77 -28.42 -28.85
C GLY A 22 6.01 -29.15 -27.53
N GLY A 23 6.73 -30.28 -27.59
CA GLY A 23 7.12 -31.05 -26.41
C GLY A 23 8.06 -30.27 -25.48
N LEU A 24 9.04 -29.56 -26.03
CA LEU A 24 9.94 -28.72 -25.23
C LEU A 24 9.20 -27.59 -24.52
N LEU A 25 8.25 -26.94 -25.20
CA LEU A 25 7.46 -25.86 -24.62
C LEU A 25 6.55 -26.37 -23.50
N LEU A 26 5.91 -27.53 -23.69
CA LEU A 26 5.14 -28.21 -22.65
C LEU A 26 6.00 -28.58 -21.44
N ALA A 27 7.22 -29.08 -21.66
CA ALA A 27 8.15 -29.43 -20.59
C ALA A 27 8.57 -28.20 -19.75
N VAL A 28 8.85 -27.07 -20.41
CA VAL A 28 9.21 -25.82 -19.71
C VAL A 28 8.04 -25.28 -18.89
N VAL A 29 6.83 -25.27 -19.45
CA VAL A 29 5.61 -24.84 -18.73
C VAL A 29 5.32 -25.76 -17.54
N GLY A 30 5.43 -27.08 -17.75
CA GLY A 30 5.25 -28.07 -16.69
C GLY A 30 6.27 -27.92 -15.56
N ALA A 31 7.56 -27.73 -15.89
CA ALA A 31 8.61 -27.51 -14.90
C ALA A 31 8.38 -26.20 -14.12
N GLY A 32 7.98 -25.12 -14.80
CA GLY A 32 7.66 -23.85 -14.15
C GLY A 32 6.50 -23.97 -13.17
N ALA A 33 5.40 -24.62 -13.57
CA ALA A 33 4.26 -24.87 -12.70
C ALA A 33 4.63 -25.74 -11.49
N LEU A 34 5.47 -26.75 -11.69
CA LEU A 34 5.93 -27.65 -10.64
C LEU A 34 6.82 -26.93 -9.62
N VAL A 35 7.74 -26.07 -10.07
CA VAL A 35 8.52 -25.20 -9.20
C VAL A 35 7.62 -24.22 -8.45
N SER A 36 6.65 -23.61 -9.13
CA SER A 36 5.70 -22.70 -8.47
C SER A 36 4.91 -23.40 -7.38
N VAL A 37 4.43 -24.63 -7.58
CA VAL A 37 3.67 -25.36 -6.55
C VAL A 37 4.57 -25.83 -5.41
N LEU A 38 5.75 -26.37 -5.72
CA LEU A 38 6.64 -26.93 -4.69
C LEU A 38 7.35 -25.86 -3.85
N PHE A 39 7.56 -24.67 -4.40
CA PHE A 39 8.30 -23.59 -3.73
C PHE A 39 7.43 -22.34 -3.49
N TRP A 40 6.09 -22.44 -3.55
CA TRP A 40 5.19 -21.31 -3.31
C TRP A 40 5.27 -20.78 -1.87
N ASN A 41 5.60 -21.64 -0.91
CA ASN A 41 5.59 -21.30 0.50
C ASN A 41 6.94 -21.60 1.15
N THR A 42 7.88 -20.69 0.97
CA THR A 42 9.19 -20.69 1.65
C THR A 42 9.16 -19.87 2.94
N ALA A 43 7.99 -19.50 3.46
CA ALA A 43 7.89 -18.90 4.78
C ALA A 43 8.06 -20.01 5.82
N GLU A 44 9.18 -20.00 6.54
CA GLU A 44 9.30 -20.82 7.74
C GLU A 44 8.19 -20.38 8.72
N PRO A 45 7.40 -21.33 9.26
CA PRO A 45 6.49 -21.02 10.36
C PRO A 45 7.32 -20.41 11.47
N VAL A 46 7.07 -19.14 11.80
CA VAL A 46 7.66 -18.54 12.99
C VAL A 46 7.03 -19.25 14.18
N GLU A 47 7.67 -20.29 14.67
CA GLU A 47 7.36 -20.85 15.98
C GLU A 47 7.65 -19.75 17.00
N THR A 48 6.60 -19.04 17.43
CA THR A 48 6.71 -18.16 18.59
C THR A 48 6.97 -19.05 19.80
N PRO A 49 8.19 -19.06 20.37
CA PRO A 49 8.47 -19.89 21.53
C PRO A 49 7.55 -19.44 22.66
N LEU A 50 6.82 -20.38 23.25
CA LEU A 50 6.03 -20.13 24.44
C LEU A 50 6.97 -19.64 25.54
N SER A 51 6.82 -18.39 25.93
CA SER A 51 7.66 -17.79 26.96
C SER A 51 6.99 -18.00 28.33
N ASN A 52 7.77 -18.43 29.31
CA ASN A 52 7.35 -18.44 30.72
C ASN A 52 7.33 -17.03 31.33
N ARG A 53 7.56 -15.98 30.53
CA ARG A 53 7.33 -14.59 30.96
C ARG A 53 5.82 -14.39 31.11
N PRO A 54 5.39 -13.68 32.17
CA PRO A 54 3.97 -13.35 32.32
C PRO A 54 3.47 -12.67 31.05
N ALA A 55 2.31 -13.12 30.57
CA ALA A 55 1.67 -12.49 29.42
C ALA A 55 1.50 -10.99 29.71
N GLN A 56 1.79 -10.15 28.73
CA GLN A 56 1.41 -8.75 28.82
C GLN A 56 -0.11 -8.69 28.80
N VAL A 57 -0.71 -8.63 29.98
CA VAL A 57 -2.15 -8.47 30.13
C VAL A 57 -2.47 -7.04 29.72
N TYR A 58 -3.04 -6.89 28.52
CA TYR A 58 -3.64 -5.63 28.13
C TYR A 58 -4.74 -5.30 29.13
N VAL A 59 -4.54 -4.24 29.92
CA VAL A 59 -5.59 -3.68 30.77
C VAL A 59 -6.35 -2.69 29.91
N PRO A 60 -7.63 -2.97 29.56
CA PRO A 60 -8.43 -2.02 28.82
C PRO A 60 -8.55 -0.73 29.61
N GLN A 61 -8.19 0.40 28.99
CA GLN A 61 -8.45 1.71 29.55
C GLN A 61 -9.97 1.89 29.73
N LEU A 62 -10.41 2.22 30.94
CA LEU A 62 -11.82 2.42 31.25
C LEU A 62 -12.25 3.81 30.75
N PRO A 63 -13.30 3.91 29.91
CA PRO A 63 -13.80 5.19 29.47
C PRO A 63 -14.24 6.05 30.66
N VAL A 64 -13.79 7.30 30.72
CA VAL A 64 -14.18 8.27 31.76
C VAL A 64 -15.14 9.28 31.17
N THR A 65 -16.16 9.68 31.93
CA THR A 65 -17.02 10.80 31.54
C THR A 65 -16.32 12.12 31.81
N PHE A 66 -16.11 12.94 30.78
CA PHE A 66 -15.48 14.25 30.95
C PHE A 66 -16.38 15.28 31.62
N ALA A 67 -15.77 16.07 32.52
CA ALA A 67 -16.36 17.31 32.98
C ALA A 67 -16.54 18.29 31.79
N PRO A 68 -17.64 19.06 31.72
CA PRO A 68 -17.88 20.00 30.62
C PRO A 68 -16.74 21.02 30.40
N ALA A 69 -16.07 21.44 31.48
CA ALA A 69 -14.93 22.36 31.41
C ALA A 69 -13.73 21.76 30.67
N GLU A 70 -13.42 20.49 30.96
CA GLU A 70 -12.32 19.76 30.33
C GLU A 70 -12.59 19.54 28.84
N ARG A 71 -13.83 19.22 28.46
CA ARG A 71 -14.22 19.12 27.05
C ARG A 71 -13.97 20.43 26.29
N ARG A 72 -14.29 21.58 26.89
CA ARG A 72 -14.03 22.89 26.27
C ARG A 72 -12.54 23.17 26.12
N GLN A 73 -11.73 22.81 27.11
CA GLN A 73 -10.28 22.96 27.06
C GLN A 73 -9.68 22.14 25.92
N VAL A 74 -10.09 20.88 25.80
CA VAL A 74 -9.66 19.96 24.74
C VAL A 74 -10.01 20.50 23.36
N ILE A 75 -11.26 20.94 23.16
CA ILE A 75 -11.68 21.53 21.89
C ILE A 75 -10.93 22.83 21.60
N SER A 76 -10.62 23.64 22.60
CA SER A 76 -9.81 24.85 22.44
C SER A 76 -8.39 24.53 21.97
N ILE A 77 -7.74 23.54 22.57
CA ILE A 77 -6.39 23.08 22.17
C ILE A 77 -6.41 22.53 20.75
N ALA A 78 -7.39 21.67 20.44
CA ALA A 78 -7.54 21.08 19.11
C ALA A 78 -7.77 22.15 18.03
N SER A 79 -8.63 23.14 18.31
CA SER A 79 -8.89 24.26 17.40
C SER A 79 -7.64 25.10 17.16
N ARG A 80 -6.91 25.47 18.22
CA ARG A 80 -5.65 26.22 18.10
C ARG A 80 -4.60 25.44 17.33
N PHE A 81 -4.49 24.13 17.53
CA PHE A 81 -3.56 23.29 16.78
C PHE A 81 -3.91 23.29 15.28
N VAL A 82 -5.19 23.17 14.91
CA VAL A 82 -5.61 23.22 13.51
C VAL A 82 -5.32 24.59 12.89
N GLU A 83 -5.63 25.67 13.59
CA GLU A 83 -5.34 27.03 13.13
C GLU A 83 -3.82 27.27 12.95
N THR A 84 -2.99 26.76 13.85
CA THR A 84 -1.56 27.09 13.85
C THR A 84 -0.68 26.11 13.07
N ALA A 85 -0.83 24.81 13.31
CA ALA A 85 -0.02 23.76 12.69
C ALA A 85 -0.58 23.28 11.35
N VAL A 86 -1.91 23.15 11.24
CA VAL A 86 -2.53 22.58 10.03
C VAL A 86 -2.70 23.65 8.95
N LYS A 87 -3.24 24.82 9.31
CA LYS A 87 -3.39 25.97 8.39
C LYS A 87 -2.08 26.72 8.12
N ARG A 88 -1.04 26.46 8.93
CA ARG A 88 0.28 27.13 8.90
C ARG A 88 0.25 28.62 9.23
N GLU A 89 -0.61 29.03 10.16
CA GLU A 89 -0.65 30.41 10.66
C GLU A 89 -0.01 30.49 12.05
N HIS A 90 1.18 31.07 12.17
CA HIS A 90 1.92 31.10 13.45
C HIS A 90 2.26 29.70 14.01
N SER A 91 2.88 28.86 13.18
CA SER A 91 3.23 27.48 13.53
C SER A 91 4.11 27.37 14.79
N GLU A 92 4.90 28.39 15.13
CA GLU A 92 5.68 28.44 16.37
C GLU A 92 4.82 28.30 17.64
N ARG A 93 3.56 28.75 17.59
CA ARG A 93 2.61 28.66 18.71
C ARG A 93 2.10 27.24 18.92
N ALA A 94 2.06 26.43 17.86
CA ALA A 94 1.64 25.04 17.96
C ALA A 94 2.64 24.18 18.74
N TYR A 95 3.92 24.57 18.79
CA TYR A 95 4.97 23.82 19.49
C TYR A 95 4.62 23.58 20.97
N GLU A 96 3.95 24.54 21.61
CA GLU A 96 3.51 24.46 23.02
C GLU A 96 2.22 23.66 23.20
N LEU A 97 1.49 23.38 22.12
CA LEU A 97 0.24 22.59 22.14
C LEU A 97 0.49 21.11 21.92
N VAL A 98 1.69 20.73 21.46
CA VAL A 98 2.02 19.36 21.07
C VAL A 98 2.93 18.65 22.06
N GLY A 99 2.70 17.35 22.23
CA GLY A 99 3.51 16.47 23.04
C GLY A 99 4.80 16.04 22.32
N PRO A 100 5.72 15.37 23.05
CA PRO A 100 7.00 14.93 22.48
C PRO A 100 6.87 14.05 21.23
N THR A 101 5.87 13.16 21.18
CA THR A 101 5.59 12.27 20.05
C THR A 101 5.32 13.08 18.77
N MET A 102 4.41 14.06 18.86
CA MET A 102 4.05 14.92 17.74
C MET A 102 5.18 15.89 17.35
N ARG A 103 6.03 16.29 18.30
CA ARG A 103 7.25 17.06 17.95
C ARG A 103 8.23 16.23 17.13
N ASN A 104 8.25 14.90 17.29
CA ASN A 104 9.10 14.01 16.50
C ASN A 104 10.59 14.47 16.45
N GLY A 105 11.13 14.93 17.58
CA GLY A 105 12.51 15.43 17.68
C GLY A 105 12.76 16.83 17.09
N THR A 106 11.77 17.47 16.47
CA THR A 106 11.90 18.84 15.97
C THR A 106 11.97 19.87 17.11
N THR A 107 12.67 20.97 16.86
CA THR A 107 12.83 22.08 17.82
C THR A 107 11.86 23.22 17.52
N LYS A 108 11.66 24.14 18.47
CA LYS A 108 10.81 25.33 18.24
C LYS A 108 11.25 26.15 17.02
N GLN A 109 12.55 26.15 16.70
CA GLN A 109 13.08 26.83 15.51
C GLN A 109 12.55 26.24 14.21
N HIS A 110 12.50 24.91 14.09
CA HIS A 110 11.86 24.25 12.94
C HIS A 110 10.39 24.65 12.80
N TRP A 111 9.67 24.84 13.92
CA TRP A 111 8.27 25.27 13.90
C TRP A 111 8.09 26.73 13.48
N ILE A 112 9.04 27.61 13.83
CA ILE A 112 9.08 28.99 13.32
C ILE A 112 9.29 28.99 11.80
N GLU A 113 10.16 28.12 11.30
CA GLU A 113 10.47 27.98 9.88
C GLU A 113 9.40 27.23 9.09
N GLY A 114 8.41 26.64 9.77
CA GLY A 114 7.37 25.80 9.16
C GLY A 114 7.87 24.40 8.76
N ASP A 115 9.04 23.97 9.18
CA ASP A 115 9.52 22.60 9.00
C ASP A 115 8.95 21.68 10.10
N ILE A 116 7.65 21.41 10.02
CA ILE A 116 6.92 20.68 11.06
C ILE A 116 6.36 19.35 10.53
N PRO A 117 6.22 18.32 11.39
CA PRO A 117 5.69 17.01 11.01
C PRO A 117 4.16 17.01 10.83
N VAL A 118 3.60 18.11 10.34
CA VAL A 118 2.16 18.30 10.07
C VAL A 118 2.01 18.77 8.63
N VAL A 119 1.32 17.96 7.82
CA VAL A 119 1.04 18.32 6.42
C VAL A 119 0.09 19.52 6.39
N PRO A 120 0.42 20.60 5.68
CA PRO A 120 -0.43 21.77 5.60
C PRO A 120 -1.75 21.43 4.90
N TYR A 121 -2.84 22.02 5.38
CA TYR A 121 -4.17 21.89 4.78
C TYR A 121 -4.90 23.25 4.85
N PRO A 122 -5.52 23.73 3.76
CA PRO A 122 -6.16 25.04 3.71
C PRO A 122 -7.51 25.02 4.42
N VAL A 123 -7.54 25.16 5.74
CA VAL A 123 -8.76 25.03 6.56
C VAL A 123 -9.65 26.28 6.47
N ASP A 124 -10.95 26.07 6.27
CA ASP A 124 -12.01 27.08 6.40
C ASP A 124 -12.86 26.84 7.66
N ASP A 125 -13.30 25.59 7.86
CA ASP A 125 -14.09 25.17 9.02
C ASP A 125 -13.62 23.80 9.54
N ALA A 126 -13.88 23.52 10.82
CA ALA A 126 -13.56 22.26 11.46
C ALA A 126 -14.65 21.82 12.44
N ARG A 127 -15.04 20.54 12.37
CA ARG A 127 -16.01 19.92 13.27
C ARG A 127 -15.38 18.78 14.05
N TRP A 128 -15.82 18.62 15.29
CA TRP A 128 -15.17 17.75 16.27
C TRP A 128 -16.15 16.74 16.81
N LYS A 129 -15.72 15.49 16.92
CA LYS A 129 -16.43 14.44 17.64
C LYS A 129 -15.46 13.73 18.58
N PHE A 130 -15.86 13.55 19.84
CA PHE A 130 -15.10 12.70 20.76
C PHE A 130 -15.27 11.22 20.37
N ASP A 131 -14.15 10.52 20.24
CA ASP A 131 -14.09 9.09 19.90
C ASP A 131 -13.99 8.25 21.17
N TYR A 132 -12.97 8.53 21.99
CA TYR A 132 -12.76 7.91 23.30
C TYR A 132 -12.21 8.92 24.30
N SER A 133 -12.31 8.55 25.57
CA SER A 133 -11.97 9.37 26.73
C SER A 133 -11.40 8.48 27.82
N TYR A 134 -10.13 8.62 28.12
CA TYR A 134 -9.45 7.94 29.21
C TYR A 134 -8.88 8.95 30.18
N VAL A 135 -8.36 8.46 31.31
CA VAL A 135 -7.79 9.33 32.34
C VAL A 135 -6.67 10.17 31.73
N ASP A 136 -5.78 9.58 30.96
CA ASP A 136 -4.55 10.20 30.41
C ASP A 136 -4.55 10.41 28.90
N GLU A 137 -5.60 9.99 28.18
CA GLU A 137 -5.68 10.11 26.73
C GLU A 137 -7.10 10.40 26.22
N ILE A 138 -7.20 11.25 25.20
CA ILE A 138 -8.45 11.62 24.55
C ILE A 138 -8.33 11.44 23.05
N GLY A 139 -9.30 10.75 22.45
CA GLY A 139 -9.44 10.66 21.00
C GLY A 139 -10.50 11.62 20.47
N LEU A 140 -10.15 12.37 19.43
CA LEU A 140 -11.06 13.19 18.64
C LEU A 140 -11.04 12.73 17.17
N GLN A 141 -12.21 12.72 16.55
CA GLN A 141 -12.34 12.77 15.11
C GLN A 141 -12.58 14.22 14.70
N VAL A 142 -11.77 14.71 13.78
CA VAL A 142 -11.77 16.09 13.31
C VAL A 142 -12.09 16.10 11.83
N LEU A 143 -13.29 16.55 11.48
CA LEU A 143 -13.66 16.79 10.08
C LEU A 143 -13.21 18.20 9.70
N VAL A 144 -12.27 18.29 8.77
CA VAL A 144 -11.70 19.54 8.29
C VAL A 144 -12.28 19.86 6.92
N PHE A 145 -12.81 21.06 6.75
CA PHE A 145 -13.32 21.59 5.49
C PHE A 145 -12.28 22.52 4.87
N PRO A 146 -11.95 22.35 3.58
CA PRO A 146 -11.01 23.22 2.92
C PRO A 146 -11.68 24.55 2.51
N THR A 147 -10.88 25.59 2.33
CA THR A 147 -11.33 26.84 1.71
C THR A 147 -11.95 26.60 0.34
N ALA A 148 -12.96 27.38 -0.03
CA ALA A 148 -13.66 27.26 -1.32
C ALA A 148 -12.73 27.40 -2.55
N ALA A 149 -11.55 28.02 -2.40
CA ALA A 149 -10.54 28.15 -3.44
C ALA A 149 -9.71 26.87 -3.68
N SER A 150 -9.82 25.86 -2.82
CA SER A 150 -9.03 24.63 -2.88
C SER A 150 -9.83 23.50 -3.51
N ASP A 151 -9.21 22.74 -4.42
CA ASP A 151 -9.80 21.53 -5.04
C ASP A 151 -9.81 20.30 -4.11
N LEU A 152 -9.29 20.44 -2.89
CA LEU A 152 -9.31 19.38 -1.89
C LEU A 152 -10.75 19.10 -1.43
N ARG A 153 -11.03 17.84 -1.11
CA ARG A 153 -12.28 17.47 -0.45
C ARG A 153 -12.10 17.55 1.06
N PRO A 154 -13.19 17.76 1.84
CA PRO A 154 -13.14 17.59 3.29
C PRO A 154 -12.48 16.26 3.66
N MET A 155 -11.80 16.22 4.80
CA MET A 155 -11.14 15.02 5.30
C MET A 155 -11.34 14.89 6.80
N VAL A 156 -11.45 13.65 7.27
CA VAL A 156 -11.48 13.35 8.70
C VAL A 156 -10.08 12.99 9.16
N PHE A 157 -9.64 13.55 10.28
CA PHE A 157 -8.40 13.21 10.96
C PHE A 157 -8.71 12.63 12.34
N ASN A 158 -7.98 11.60 12.72
CA ASN A 158 -7.92 11.17 14.11
C ASN A 158 -6.84 12.01 14.81
N MET A 159 -7.25 12.69 15.87
CA MET A 159 -6.38 13.42 16.77
C MET A 159 -6.40 12.73 18.12
N SER A 160 -5.24 12.52 18.74
CA SER A 160 -5.19 12.16 20.16
C SER A 160 -4.51 13.25 20.97
N LEU A 161 -5.00 13.44 22.19
CA LEU A 161 -4.37 14.31 23.18
C LEU A 161 -3.98 13.45 24.37
N LYS A 162 -2.77 13.65 24.89
CA LYS A 162 -2.30 13.03 26.12
C LYS A 162 -2.16 14.05 27.22
N ALA A 163 -2.48 13.64 28.44
CA ALA A 163 -2.27 14.45 29.61
C ALA A 163 -0.77 14.50 29.93
N SER A 164 -0.27 15.69 30.22
CA SER A 164 1.09 15.94 30.67
C SER A 164 1.06 16.65 32.02
N GLY A 165 2.05 16.38 32.86
CA GLY A 165 2.11 16.89 34.24
C GLY A 165 1.17 16.15 35.20
N SER A 166 1.13 16.65 36.44
CA SER A 166 0.34 16.08 37.54
C SER A 166 -0.26 17.19 38.42
N GLY A 167 -1.33 16.86 39.16
CA GLY A 167 -1.99 17.81 40.04
C GLY A 167 -2.50 19.06 39.31
N SER A 168 -2.11 20.24 39.81
CA SER A 168 -2.47 21.55 39.23
C SER A 168 -1.79 21.86 37.90
N GLU A 169 -0.67 21.22 37.60
CA GLU A 169 0.10 21.44 36.35
C GLU A 169 -0.37 20.53 35.20
N ARG A 170 -1.42 19.72 35.45
CA ARG A 170 -1.95 18.80 34.44
C ARG A 170 -2.56 19.58 33.29
N HIS A 171 -2.09 19.32 32.08
CA HIS A 171 -2.62 19.92 30.85
C HIS A 171 -2.61 18.92 29.69
N TRP A 172 -3.45 19.18 28.69
CA TRP A 172 -3.58 18.34 27.51
C TRP A 172 -2.63 18.79 26.40
N LEU A 173 -1.95 17.84 25.77
CA LEU A 173 -1.07 18.09 24.62
C LEU A 173 -1.46 17.16 23.47
N VAL A 174 -1.46 17.67 22.24
CA VAL A 174 -1.71 16.88 21.04
C VAL A 174 -0.56 15.89 20.83
N ASP A 175 -0.87 14.61 20.83
CA ASP A 175 0.10 13.51 20.71
C ASP A 175 0.07 12.88 19.30
N SER A 176 -1.09 12.89 18.63
CA SER A 176 -1.26 12.32 17.28
C SER A 176 -2.20 13.17 16.41
N TRP A 177 -1.93 13.17 15.10
CA TRP A 177 -2.71 13.81 14.05
C TRP A 177 -2.50 13.01 12.76
N VAL A 178 -3.49 12.20 12.39
CA VAL A 178 -3.39 11.29 11.24
C VAL A 178 -4.70 11.25 10.46
N PRO A 179 -4.68 11.18 9.12
CA PRO A 179 -5.90 11.07 8.33
C PRO A 179 -6.64 9.76 8.63
N ARG A 180 -7.97 9.84 8.74
CA ARG A 180 -8.87 8.69 8.92
C ARG A 180 -9.29 8.20 7.53
N GLY A 181 -8.74 7.06 7.11
CA GLY A 181 -8.93 6.49 5.77
C GLY A 181 -7.77 6.81 4.83
N GLY A 182 -7.22 5.79 4.18
CA GLY A 182 -5.90 5.80 3.56
C GLY A 182 -5.73 6.68 2.31
N GLY A 183 -4.56 7.31 2.25
CA GLY A 183 -3.81 7.59 1.02
C GLY A 183 -4.33 8.73 0.14
N GLY A 184 -3.45 9.70 -0.13
CA GLY A 184 -3.61 10.73 -1.17
C GLY A 184 -3.61 10.15 -2.60
N GLY A 185 -4.54 9.25 -2.90
CA GLY A 185 -4.83 8.75 -4.23
C GLY A 185 -5.97 9.54 -4.87
N ARG A 186 -5.89 9.74 -6.19
CA ARG A 186 -7.02 10.24 -7.00
C ARG A 186 -8.24 9.34 -6.78
N ASN A 187 -9.14 9.79 -5.93
CA ASN A 187 -10.33 9.04 -5.53
C ASN A 187 -11.44 9.21 -6.55
N THR A 188 -11.46 8.36 -7.58
CA THR A 188 -12.67 8.11 -8.37
C THR A 188 -13.70 7.40 -7.50
N VAL A 189 -14.87 8.00 -7.38
CA VAL A 189 -15.99 7.54 -6.53
C VAL A 189 -16.36 6.09 -6.86
N ARG A 190 -16.25 5.18 -5.89
CA ARG A 190 -16.96 3.89 -5.92
C ARG A 190 -17.99 3.90 -4.79
N LYS A 191 -19.27 3.80 -5.16
CA LYS A 191 -20.46 4.03 -4.32
C LYS A 191 -20.71 2.95 -3.23
N SER A 192 -19.77 2.04 -2.98
CA SER A 192 -20.02 0.82 -2.19
C SER A 192 -19.21 0.70 -0.89
N GLU A 193 -18.31 1.62 -0.59
CA GLU A 193 -17.75 1.75 0.76
C GLU A 193 -18.56 2.80 1.51
N GLY A 194 -18.94 2.50 2.75
CA GLY A 194 -19.61 3.47 3.63
C GLY A 194 -18.88 4.82 3.60
N SER A 195 -19.64 5.92 3.76
CA SER A 195 -19.09 7.26 3.62
C SER A 195 -17.82 7.43 4.46
N PRO A 196 -16.67 7.83 3.88
CA PRO A 196 -15.48 8.21 4.64
C PRO A 196 -15.75 9.36 5.63
N PHE A 197 -16.93 10.00 5.50
CA PHE A 197 -17.41 11.11 6.31
C PHE A 197 -18.42 10.70 7.39
N ASP A 198 -18.69 9.40 7.56
CA ASP A 198 -19.57 8.94 8.63
C ASP A 198 -18.85 8.99 9.98
N LEU A 199 -19.01 10.12 10.69
CA LEU A 199 -18.49 10.32 12.03
C LEU A 199 -19.12 9.35 13.05
N SER A 200 -20.25 8.69 12.74
CA SER A 200 -20.95 7.78 13.66
C SER A 200 -20.32 6.38 13.77
N ALA A 201 -19.48 5.98 12.81
CA ALA A 201 -18.86 4.64 12.71
C ALA A 201 -17.75 4.34 13.75
N GLY A 202 -17.74 5.02 14.90
CA GLY A 202 -16.70 4.99 15.93
C GLY A 202 -16.83 3.94 17.03
N ALA A 203 -17.67 2.91 16.88
CA ALA A 203 -17.87 1.88 17.93
C ALA A 203 -17.59 0.44 17.49
N ALA A 204 -17.17 0.21 16.24
CA ALA A 204 -16.70 -1.10 15.83
C ALA A 204 -15.21 -1.23 16.17
N ALA A 205 -14.88 -2.19 17.04
CA ALA A 205 -13.52 -2.63 17.30
C ALA A 205 -12.74 -2.69 15.98
N GLN A 206 -11.62 -1.98 15.90
CA GLN A 206 -10.71 -1.99 14.77
C GLN A 206 -10.38 -3.45 14.40
N PRO A 207 -10.89 -4.00 13.29
CA PRO A 207 -10.31 -5.22 12.76
C PRO A 207 -8.92 -4.82 12.31
N TYR A 208 -7.91 -5.54 12.77
CA TYR A 208 -6.60 -5.53 12.12
C TYR A 208 -6.86 -5.80 10.63
N GLU A 209 -6.85 -4.75 9.80
CA GLU A 209 -6.98 -4.93 8.37
C GLU A 209 -5.71 -5.62 7.91
N ARG A 210 -5.85 -6.93 7.70
CA ARG A 210 -4.93 -7.77 6.95
C ARG A 210 -4.79 -7.10 5.59
N THR A 211 -3.77 -6.26 5.45
CA THR A 211 -3.43 -5.60 4.20
C THR A 211 -3.07 -6.69 3.20
N SER A 212 -4.07 -7.19 2.48
CA SER A 212 -3.81 -7.91 1.25
C SER A 212 -3.44 -6.84 0.24
N SER A 213 -2.14 -6.56 0.16
CA SER A 213 -1.57 -5.84 -0.96
C SER A 213 -1.91 -6.62 -2.22
N ARG A 214 -2.97 -6.21 -2.91
CA ARG A 214 -3.26 -6.68 -4.27
C ARG A 214 -2.09 -6.23 -5.13
N LEU A 215 -1.11 -7.12 -5.27
CA LEU A 215 -0.04 -7.02 -6.25
C LEU A 215 -0.68 -6.59 -7.57
N GLY A 216 -0.30 -5.41 -8.05
CA GLY A 216 -0.88 -4.85 -9.27
C GLY A 216 -0.78 -5.87 -10.40
N SER A 217 -1.91 -6.17 -11.05
CA SER A 217 -2.01 -7.21 -12.09
C SER A 217 -0.97 -7.07 -13.21
N GLY A 218 -0.33 -5.91 -13.37
CA GLY A 218 0.81 -5.72 -14.28
C GLY A 218 2.04 -6.57 -13.97
N TRP A 219 2.31 -6.92 -12.71
CA TRP A 219 3.47 -7.74 -12.35
C TRP A 219 3.29 -9.22 -12.73
N LEU A 220 2.04 -9.72 -12.79
CA LEU A 220 1.74 -11.06 -13.29
C LEU A 220 1.89 -11.19 -14.81
N ILE A 221 1.65 -10.09 -15.54
CA ILE A 221 1.69 -10.10 -17.01
C ILE A 221 3.13 -10.05 -17.51
N PHE A 222 4.04 -9.41 -16.78
CA PHE A 222 5.46 -9.28 -17.17
C PHE A 222 6.17 -10.62 -17.46
N PRO A 223 6.13 -11.65 -16.59
CA PRO A 223 6.76 -12.94 -16.90
C PRO A 223 6.07 -13.68 -18.04
N ILE A 224 4.74 -13.54 -18.19
CA ILE A 224 3.97 -14.18 -19.26
C ILE A 224 4.33 -13.57 -20.62
N VAL A 225 4.41 -12.25 -20.72
CA VAL A 225 4.82 -11.55 -21.95
C VAL A 225 6.27 -11.86 -22.31
N LEU A 226 7.18 -11.94 -21.33
CA LEU A 226 8.56 -12.34 -21.56
C LEU A 226 8.67 -13.76 -22.13
N LEU A 227 7.88 -14.71 -21.62
CA LEU A 227 7.85 -16.10 -22.13
C LEU A 227 7.26 -16.18 -23.54
N ILE A 228 6.17 -15.44 -23.82
CA ILE A 228 5.57 -15.40 -25.16
C ILE A 228 6.52 -14.75 -26.17
N LEU A 229 7.20 -13.66 -25.80
CA LEU A 229 8.16 -12.98 -26.65
C LEU A 229 9.39 -13.85 -26.92
N GLY A 230 9.90 -14.55 -25.91
CA GLY A 230 10.97 -15.53 -26.06
C GLY A 230 10.60 -16.69 -26.98
N ALA A 231 9.39 -17.24 -26.83
CA ALA A 231 8.88 -18.32 -27.67
C ALA A 231 8.70 -17.92 -29.14
N LEU A 232 8.42 -16.64 -29.43
CA LEU A 232 8.30 -16.10 -30.79
C LEU A 232 9.64 -15.73 -31.43
N LEU A 233 10.61 -15.21 -30.66
CA LEU A 233 11.90 -14.75 -31.19
C LEU A 233 12.84 -15.90 -31.58
N VAL A 234 12.82 -17.01 -30.83
CA VAL A 234 13.67 -18.19 -31.10
C VAL A 234 13.43 -18.82 -32.49
N PRO A 235 12.19 -19.08 -32.97
CA PRO A 235 11.97 -19.62 -34.30
C PRO A 235 12.35 -18.63 -35.42
N LEU A 236 12.16 -17.31 -35.21
CA LEU A 236 12.52 -16.27 -36.18
C LEU A 236 14.05 -16.11 -36.32
N GLY A 237 14.78 -16.17 -35.21
CA GLY A 237 16.26 -16.13 -35.22
C GLY A 237 16.86 -17.32 -35.98
N ILE A 238 16.33 -18.53 -35.79
CA ILE A 238 16.83 -19.74 -36.44
C ILE A 238 16.58 -19.70 -37.97
N VAL A 239 15.40 -19.26 -38.42
CA VAL A 239 15.10 -19.10 -39.86
C VAL A 239 15.97 -18.01 -40.51
N GLY A 240 16.28 -16.95 -39.78
CA GLY A 240 17.20 -15.90 -40.22
C GLY A 240 18.64 -16.40 -40.42
N LEU A 241 19.15 -17.20 -39.47
CA LEU A 241 20.49 -17.80 -39.54
C LEU A 241 20.61 -18.87 -40.63
N GLU A 242 19.56 -19.68 -40.86
CA GLU A 242 19.54 -20.71 -41.90
C GLU A 242 19.55 -20.07 -43.31
N ARG A 243 18.81 -18.97 -43.51
CA ARG A 243 18.86 -18.17 -44.76
C ARG A 243 20.21 -17.50 -44.98
N ARG A 244 20.89 -17.04 -43.93
CA ARG A 244 22.22 -16.45 -44.06
C ARG A 244 23.30 -17.49 -44.41
N ARG A 245 23.23 -18.70 -43.86
CA ARG A 245 24.16 -19.80 -44.17
C ARG A 245 23.93 -20.39 -45.56
N SER A 246 22.68 -20.57 -45.98
CA SER A 246 22.36 -21.07 -47.33
C SER A 246 22.71 -20.08 -48.45
N ARG A 247 22.73 -18.77 -48.18
CA ARG A 247 23.30 -17.76 -49.10
C ARG A 247 24.83 -17.84 -49.21
N ARG A 248 25.54 -18.33 -48.19
CA ARG A 248 27.01 -18.56 -48.25
C ARG A 248 27.37 -19.85 -48.98
N ALA A 249 26.56 -20.90 -48.84
CA ALA A 249 26.80 -22.19 -49.52
C ALA A 249 26.60 -22.12 -51.05
N ARG A 250 25.70 -21.27 -51.56
CA ARG A 250 25.53 -21.07 -53.01
C ARG A 250 26.76 -20.44 -53.68
N ARG A 251 27.46 -19.53 -52.99
CA ARG A 251 28.69 -18.90 -53.52
C ARG A 251 29.86 -19.88 -53.63
N ALA A 252 29.89 -20.91 -52.79
CA ALA A 252 30.92 -21.96 -52.85
C ALA A 252 30.67 -23.00 -53.96
N TYR A 253 29.43 -23.14 -54.43
CA TYR A 253 29.07 -23.99 -55.57
C TYR A 253 29.27 -23.28 -56.92
N GLU A 254 29.17 -21.95 -56.96
CA GLU A 254 29.46 -21.17 -58.17
C GLU A 254 30.98 -21.05 -58.43
N SER A 255 31.83 -21.23 -57.41
CA SER A 255 33.29 -21.20 -57.56
C SER A 255 33.93 -22.53 -57.96
N SER A 256 33.17 -23.63 -58.05
CA SER A 256 33.67 -24.96 -58.47
C SER A 256 33.24 -25.36 -59.88
N ARG A 257 32.70 -24.40 -60.66
CA ARG A 257 32.33 -24.58 -62.06
C ARG A 257 33.12 -23.60 -62.94
N ILE A 258 34.43 -23.79 -63.00
CA ILE A 258 35.32 -23.35 -64.08
C ILE A 258 36.30 -24.50 -64.33
#